data_AF-A0A523LQR0-F1
#
_entry.id   AF-A0A523LQR0-F1
#
_cell.length_a   1.000
_cell.length_b   1.000
_cell.length_c   1.000
_cell.angle_alpha   90.00
_cell.angle_beta   90.00
_cell.angle_gamma   90.00
#
_symmetry.space_group_name_H-M   'P 1'
#
loop_
_entity.id
_entity.type
_entity.pdbx_description
1 polymer ?
#
loop_
_entity_poly.entity_id
_entity_poly.type
_entity_poly.pdbx_seq_one_letter_code
_entity_poly.pdbx_strand_id
1 'polypeptide(L)'
;MDMAELGALPHGGCCRTALSPADKSGRDLFVHWCREAGCEVAIDQVGNIYARRPGRDNNRPSVATGSHLDTQPHGGKFDGIYGVLAGLEVVRALNDGGVETAAPLDVIVWTNEEGVR
;
A
#
# COMPACT_ATOMS: atom_id res chain seq x y z
N MET A 1 7.02 8.50 10.51
CA MET A 1 5.64 8.89 10.08
C MET A 1 5.65 9.22 8.59
N ASP A 2 6.48 8.53 7.82
CA ASP A 2 7.12 9.13 6.64
C ASP A 2 6.11 9.29 5.49
N MET A 3 5.19 8.35 5.36
CA MET A 3 4.10 8.43 4.39
C MET A 3 3.15 9.62 4.67
N ALA A 4 2.96 10.00 5.93
CA ALA A 4 2.11 11.14 6.29
C ALA A 4 2.76 12.50 6.01
N GLU A 5 4.08 12.54 5.73
CA GLU A 5 4.78 13.76 5.32
C GLU A 5 4.51 14.08 3.84
N LEU A 6 4.21 13.05 3.04
CA LEU A 6 3.84 13.19 1.64
C LEU A 6 2.42 13.74 1.53
N GLY A 7 2.30 14.98 1.05
CA GLY A 7 1.04 15.71 1.01
C GLY A 7 0.62 16.31 2.36
N ALA A 8 1.54 16.48 3.32
CA ALA A 8 1.21 17.08 4.61
C ALA A 8 0.62 18.50 4.48
N LEU A 9 -0.43 18.76 5.26
CA LEU A 9 -1.08 20.07 5.36
C LEU A 9 -0.69 20.79 6.67
N PRO A 10 -0.69 22.14 6.72
CA PRO A 10 -0.32 22.90 7.91
C PRO A 10 -1.12 22.55 9.18
N HIS A 11 -2.37 22.13 9.03
CA HIS A 11 -3.23 21.70 10.14
C HIS A 11 -3.01 20.23 10.56
N GLY A 12 -1.99 19.56 10.04
CA GLY A 12 -1.65 18.17 10.38
C GLY A 12 -2.48 17.11 9.64
N GLY A 13 -3.10 17.45 8.52
CA GLY A 13 -3.80 16.49 7.65
C GLY A 13 -2.95 16.10 6.44
N CYS A 14 -3.57 15.41 5.47
CA CYS A 14 -2.95 15.05 4.20
C CYS A 14 -3.82 15.53 3.02
N CYS A 15 -3.16 15.93 1.92
CA CYS A 15 -3.74 16.13 0.61
C CYS A 15 -2.89 15.33 -0.39
N ARG A 16 -3.32 14.09 -0.67
CA ARG A 16 -2.78 13.24 -1.72
C ARG A 16 -3.94 12.79 -2.61
N THR A 17 -4.55 13.72 -3.33
CA THR A 17 -5.62 13.35 -4.27
C THR A 17 -5.08 12.37 -5.32
N ALA A 18 -5.92 11.42 -5.73
CA ALA A 18 -5.49 10.34 -6.61
C ALA A 18 -4.82 10.87 -7.89
N LEU A 19 -3.73 10.22 -8.28
CA LEU A 19 -2.93 10.53 -9.47
C LEU A 19 -2.24 11.91 -9.45
N SER A 20 -2.31 12.64 -8.34
CA SER A 20 -1.50 13.84 -8.13
C SER A 20 -0.01 13.48 -7.95
N PRO A 21 0.91 14.45 -8.09
CA PRO A 21 2.32 14.22 -7.78
C PRO A 21 2.54 13.70 -6.35
N ALA A 22 1.72 14.13 -5.38
CA ALA A 22 1.82 13.70 -3.99
C ALA A 22 1.35 12.24 -3.81
N ASP A 23 0.28 11.82 -4.49
CA ASP A 23 -0.13 10.41 -4.55
C ASP A 23 0.95 9.55 -5.21
N LYS A 24 1.51 10.01 -6.34
CA LYS A 24 2.65 9.33 -6.99
C LYS A 24 3.81 9.11 -6.02
N SER A 25 4.24 10.15 -5.29
CA SER A 25 5.31 10.02 -4.30
C SER A 25 4.98 9.00 -3.21
N GLY A 26 3.72 8.99 -2.73
CA GLY A 26 3.27 8.00 -1.74
C GLY A 26 3.30 6.57 -2.28
N ARG A 27 2.81 6.38 -3.51
CA ARG A 27 2.86 5.09 -4.21
C ARG A 27 4.29 4.60 -4.43
N ASP A 28 5.19 5.49 -4.87
CA ASP A 28 6.60 5.16 -5.08
C ASP A 28 7.29 4.73 -3.77
N LEU A 29 7.02 5.44 -2.66
CA LEU A 29 7.54 5.09 -1.35
C LEU A 29 7.03 3.72 -0.87
N PHE A 30 5.73 3.45 -1.05
CA PHE A 30 5.16 2.15 -0.73
C PHE A 30 5.81 1.02 -1.56
N VAL A 31 5.93 1.21 -2.87
CA VAL A 31 6.58 0.23 -3.77
C VAL A 31 8.02 -0.03 -3.35
N HIS A 32 8.76 1.02 -2.97
CA HIS A 32 10.12 0.88 -2.46
C HIS A 32 10.15 -0.01 -1.22
N TRP A 33 9.32 0.27 -0.21
CA TRP A 33 9.25 -0.54 1.01
C TRP A 33 8.82 -1.98 0.78
N CYS A 34 7.88 -2.22 -0.15
CA CYS A 34 7.46 -3.57 -0.52
C CYS A 34 8.61 -4.37 -1.14
N ARG A 35 9.41 -3.76 -2.02
CA ARG A 35 10.57 -4.40 -2.62
C ARG A 35 11.66 -4.70 -1.59
N GLU A 36 11.89 -3.80 -0.63
CA GLU A 36 12.79 -4.05 0.50
C GLU A 36 12.30 -5.22 1.37
N ALA A 37 10.99 -5.38 1.52
CA ALA A 37 10.39 -6.52 2.22
C ALA A 37 10.36 -7.82 1.38
N GLY A 38 10.96 -7.82 0.18
CA GLY A 38 11.05 -8.99 -0.71
C GLY A 38 9.79 -9.29 -1.51
N CYS A 39 8.84 -8.36 -1.61
CA CYS A 39 7.66 -8.55 -2.45
C CYS A 39 7.95 -8.34 -3.93
N GLU A 40 7.28 -9.13 -4.77
CA GLU A 40 7.11 -8.86 -6.19
C GLU A 40 6.02 -7.79 -6.36
N VAL A 41 6.26 -6.77 -7.19
CA VAL A 41 5.29 -5.68 -7.38
C VAL A 41 4.78 -5.67 -8.82
N ALA A 42 3.46 -5.69 -8.97
CA ALA A 42 2.76 -5.51 -10.23
C ALA A 42 1.81 -4.31 -10.15
N ILE A 43 1.59 -3.63 -11.28
CA ILE A 43 0.66 -2.51 -11.40
C ILE A 43 -0.28 -2.82 -12.57
N ASP A 44 -1.59 -2.76 -12.36
CA ASP A 44 -2.58 -3.04 -13.41
C ASP A 44 -2.89 -1.82 -14.29
N GLN A 45 -3.79 -2.01 -15.26
CA GLN A 45 -4.14 -0.99 -16.26
C GLN A 45 -4.81 0.26 -15.66
N VAL A 46 -5.36 0.17 -14.45
CA VAL A 46 -5.99 1.28 -13.74
C VAL A 46 -5.14 1.78 -12.56
N GLY A 47 -3.87 1.33 -12.49
CA GLY A 47 -2.88 1.81 -11.55
C GLY A 47 -2.99 1.20 -10.15
N ASN A 48 -3.80 0.16 -9.95
CA ASN A 48 -3.78 -0.55 -8.67
C ASN A 48 -2.42 -1.21 -8.50
N ILE A 49 -1.88 -1.19 -7.29
CA ILE A 49 -0.57 -1.77 -6.98
C ILE A 49 -0.80 -3.06 -6.21
N TYR A 50 -0.16 -4.14 -6.65
CA TYR A 50 -0.17 -5.44 -5.99
C TYR A 50 1.24 -5.74 -5.52
N ALA A 51 1.47 -5.76 -4.21
CA ALA A 51 2.72 -6.20 -3.62
C ALA A 51 2.55 -7.64 -3.10
N ARG A 52 3.09 -8.60 -3.84
CA ARG A 52 2.97 -10.03 -3.60
C ARG A 52 4.16 -10.57 -2.81
N ARG A 53 3.88 -11.18 -1.66
CA ARG A 53 4.80 -12.07 -0.96
C ARG A 53 4.54 -13.50 -1.42
N PRO A 54 5.55 -14.23 -1.94
CA PRO A 54 5.37 -15.62 -2.34
C PRO A 54 5.00 -16.52 -1.15
N GLY A 55 4.23 -17.55 -1.43
CA GLY A 55 3.98 -18.64 -0.50
C GLY A 55 4.69 -19.92 -0.96
N ARG A 56 4.48 -21.01 -0.23
CA ARG A 56 5.02 -22.33 -0.57
C ARG A 56 4.47 -22.87 -1.90
N ASP A 57 3.21 -22.55 -2.22
CA ASP A 57 2.57 -22.88 -3.50
C ASP A 57 1.96 -21.62 -4.13
N ASN A 58 2.67 -21.07 -5.10
CA ASN A 58 2.28 -19.86 -5.81
C ASN A 58 1.15 -20.08 -6.84
N ASN A 59 0.71 -21.33 -7.06
CA ASN A 59 -0.45 -21.62 -7.91
C ASN A 59 -1.78 -21.46 -7.16
N ARG A 60 -1.75 -21.31 -5.83
CA ARG A 60 -2.95 -21.08 -5.04
C ARG A 60 -3.42 -19.63 -5.19
N PRO A 61 -4.74 -19.37 -5.10
CA PRO A 61 -5.24 -18.02 -4.97
C PRO A 61 -4.59 -17.32 -3.78
N SER A 62 -4.15 -16.07 -3.99
CA SER A 62 -3.57 -15.28 -2.93
C SER A 62 -4.62 -14.90 -1.89
N VAL A 63 -4.19 -14.77 -0.64
CA VAL A 63 -4.97 -14.08 0.39
C VAL A 63 -4.59 -12.61 0.33
N ALA A 64 -5.57 -11.74 0.12
CA ALA A 64 -5.34 -10.32 -0.10
C ALA A 64 -5.75 -9.48 1.11
N THR A 65 -4.96 -8.44 1.36
CA THR A 65 -5.29 -7.32 2.23
C THR A 65 -4.92 -6.02 1.51
N GLY A 66 -5.39 -4.88 1.99
CA GLY A 66 -5.12 -3.61 1.32
C GLY A 66 -6.18 -2.57 1.59
N SER A 67 -6.00 -1.41 0.97
CA SER A 67 -6.91 -0.27 1.03
C SER A 67 -6.46 0.75 -0.03
N HIS A 68 -6.42 2.05 0.28
CA HIS A 68 -5.99 3.12 -0.64
C HIS A 68 -4.91 4.01 -0.01
N LEU A 69 -4.19 4.76 -0.85
CA LEU A 69 -3.18 5.75 -0.42
C LEU A 69 -3.61 7.19 -0.69
N ASP A 70 -4.54 7.38 -1.64
CA ASP A 70 -5.12 8.67 -1.94
C ASP A 70 -6.02 9.14 -0.80
N THR A 71 -6.19 10.46 -0.69
CA THR A 71 -6.98 11.10 0.35
C THR A 71 -7.93 12.13 -0.23
N GLN A 72 -8.97 12.49 0.53
CA GLN A 72 -9.65 13.77 0.37
C GLN A 72 -8.66 14.95 0.40
N PRO A 73 -9.03 16.14 -0.14
CA PRO A 73 -8.20 17.35 -0.09
C PRO A 73 -7.83 17.82 1.33
N HIS A 74 -8.65 17.49 2.33
CA HIS A 74 -8.42 17.75 3.75
C HIS A 74 -8.45 16.44 4.56
N GLY A 75 -7.89 15.37 3.99
CA GLY A 75 -7.90 14.03 4.57
C GLY A 75 -7.09 13.91 5.87
N GLY A 76 -7.39 12.86 6.62
CA GLY A 76 -6.63 12.48 7.81
C GLY A 76 -5.30 11.78 7.49
N LYS A 77 -4.60 11.32 8.53
CA LYS A 77 -3.35 10.55 8.38
C LYS A 77 -3.54 9.03 8.35
N PHE A 78 -4.77 8.55 8.52
CA PHE A 78 -5.05 7.14 8.80
C PHE A 78 -6.05 6.50 7.84
N ASP A 79 -6.97 7.29 7.29
CA ASP A 79 -7.95 6.77 6.34
C ASP A 79 -7.24 6.22 5.08
N GLY A 80 -7.65 5.02 4.67
CA GLY A 80 -6.99 4.21 3.65
C GLY A 80 -5.61 3.67 4.03
N ILE A 81 -4.68 4.59 4.19
CA ILE A 81 -3.25 4.34 4.38
C ILE A 81 -2.94 3.37 5.52
N TYR A 82 -3.73 3.38 6.60
CA TYR A 82 -3.55 2.44 7.71
C TYR A 82 -3.70 0.99 7.24
N GLY A 83 -4.70 0.68 6.42
CA GLY A 83 -4.92 -0.68 5.91
C GLY A 83 -3.78 -1.15 5.00
N VAL A 84 -3.26 -0.25 4.16
CA VAL A 84 -2.11 -0.53 3.28
C VAL A 84 -0.85 -0.81 4.10
N LEU A 85 -0.52 0.07 5.06
CA LEU A 85 0.70 -0.07 5.86
C LEU A 85 0.60 -1.21 6.87
N ALA A 86 -0.58 -1.51 7.40
CA ALA A 86 -0.81 -2.70 8.21
C ALA A 86 -0.58 -3.99 7.39
N GLY A 87 -1.02 -4.02 6.13
CA GLY A 87 -0.74 -5.14 5.23
C GLY A 87 0.76 -5.35 4.99
N LEU A 88 1.50 -4.27 4.73
CA LEU A 88 2.96 -4.33 4.62
C LEU A 88 3.62 -4.79 5.93
N GLU A 89 3.11 -4.35 7.08
CA GLU A 89 3.63 -4.78 8.37
C GLU A 89 3.39 -6.27 8.63
N VAL A 90 2.26 -6.82 8.20
CA VAL A 90 2.03 -8.28 8.24
C VAL A 90 3.10 -9.02 7.44
N VAL A 91 3.46 -8.53 6.25
CA VAL A 91 4.55 -9.13 5.44
C VAL A 91 5.87 -9.10 6.21
N ARG A 92 6.23 -7.95 6.80
CA ARG A 92 7.47 -7.78 7.57
C ARG A 92 7.51 -8.70 8.79
N ALA A 93 6.43 -8.74 9.57
CA ALA A 93 6.32 -9.62 10.73
C ALA A 93 6.43 -11.11 10.37
N LEU A 94 5.87 -11.54 9.23
CA LEU A 94 6.03 -12.91 8.73
C LEU A 94 7.47 -13.20 8.31
N ASN A 95 8.16 -12.23 7.73
CA ASN A 95 9.57 -12.36 7.35
C ASN A 95 10.46 -12.46 8.59
N ASP A 96 10.28 -11.57 9.57
CA ASP A 96 11.02 -11.57 10.83
C ASP A 96 10.79 -12.85 11.63
N GLY A 97 9.57 -13.38 11.58
CA GLY A 97 9.21 -14.66 12.20
C GLY A 97 9.64 -15.90 11.41
N GLY A 98 10.22 -15.75 10.21
CA GLY A 98 10.59 -16.87 9.35
C GLY A 98 9.40 -17.73 8.91
N VAL A 99 8.20 -17.16 8.84
CA VAL A 99 6.96 -17.90 8.56
C VAL A 99 6.72 -17.99 7.06
N GLU A 100 6.73 -19.20 6.52
CA GLU A 100 6.30 -19.46 5.14
C GLU A 100 4.79 -19.75 5.10
N THR A 101 4.04 -18.97 4.31
CA THR A 101 2.59 -19.15 4.16
C THR A 101 2.29 -20.21 3.10
N ALA A 102 1.17 -20.92 3.25
CA ALA A 102 0.79 -21.97 2.30
C ALA A 102 0.33 -21.44 0.93
N ALA A 103 -0.19 -20.21 0.88
CA ALA A 103 -0.57 -19.49 -0.33
C ALA A 103 0.14 -18.11 -0.34
N PRO A 104 0.23 -17.43 -1.49
CA PRO A 104 0.77 -16.09 -1.55
C PRO A 104 -0.07 -15.09 -0.77
N LEU A 105 0.55 -13.99 -0.37
CA LEU A 105 -0.13 -12.83 0.23
C LEU A 105 0.03 -11.62 -0.68
N ASP A 106 -1.07 -10.92 -0.94
CA ASP A 106 -1.05 -9.66 -1.69
C ASP A 106 -1.44 -8.50 -0.77
N VAL A 107 -0.62 -7.45 -0.75
CA VAL A 107 -0.97 -6.13 -0.20
C VAL A 107 -1.32 -5.22 -1.37
N ILE A 108 -2.55 -4.72 -1.38
CA ILE A 108 -3.11 -4.00 -2.54
C ILE A 108 -3.36 -2.53 -2.21
N VAL A 109 -2.94 -1.65 -3.11
CA VAL A 109 -3.35 -0.24 -3.13
C VAL A 109 -4.34 -0.04 -4.27
N TRP A 110 -5.59 0.23 -3.92
CA TRP A 110 -6.65 0.56 -4.86
C TRP A 110 -6.53 2.03 -5.30
N THR A 111 -6.80 2.29 -6.58
CA THR A 111 -6.71 3.63 -7.16
C THR A 111 -8.02 4.40 -7.00
N ASN A 112 -7.91 5.63 -6.49
CA ASN A 112 -9.00 6.62 -6.48
C ASN A 112 -10.23 6.12 -5.70
N GLU A 113 -9.99 5.59 -4.50
CA GLU A 113 -11.06 5.12 -3.61
C GLU A 113 -11.91 6.29 -3.11
N GLU A 114 -11.27 7.42 -2.81
CA GLU A 114 -11.92 8.61 -2.25
C GLU A 114 -12.89 9.31 -3.21
N GLY A 115 -12.80 9.00 -4.50
CA GLY A 115 -13.74 9.49 -5.52
C GLY A 115 -13.75 11.01 -5.73
N VAL A 116 -12.69 11.71 -5.32
CA VAL A 116 -12.57 13.18 -5.40
C VAL A 116 -12.63 13.64 -6.86
N ARG A 117 -13.37 14.72 -7.12
CA ARG A 117 -13.51 15.35 -8.45
C ARG A 117 -13.15 16.83 -8.39
#